data_AF-A0A7Y5GPU5-F1
#
_entry.id   AF-A0A7Y5GPU5-F1
#
_cell.length_a   1.000
_cell.length_b   1.000
_cell.length_c   1.000
_cell.angle_alpha   90.00
_cell.angle_beta   90.00
_cell.angle_gamma   90.00
#
_symmetry.space_group_name_H-M   'P 1'
#
loop_
_entity.id
_entity.type
_entity.pdbx_description
1 polymer ?
#
loop_
_entity_poly.entity_id
_entity_poly.type
_entity_poly.pdbx_seq_one_letter_code
_entity_poly.pdbx_strand_id
1 'polypeptide(L)'
;MSEISNFISDNKDLLTIIVGSVAGLVALGTFIKAIFEYRLQGRQKRAELFDKFRTTLKTEPKILNISSLLEDDHETLRAIPIIDRYYFLGYYEQIAIAINSGLIDKDVAHYMFGYFALRCWNSKNFWDGINKNSYYWSVFKKFVDTMQKLENRNINKSGLTKFWDALTGRSNFKY
;
A
#
# COMPACT_ATOMS: atom_id res chain seq x y z
N MET A 1 -21.30 -60.94 13.91
CA MET A 1 -20.04 -60.59 13.19
C MET A 1 -20.04 -61.11 11.74
N SER A 2 -20.57 -62.31 11.45
CA SER A 2 -20.68 -62.85 10.08
C SER A 2 -21.62 -62.07 9.15
N GLU A 3 -22.75 -61.55 9.65
CA GLU A 3 -23.71 -60.82 8.83
C GLU A 3 -23.18 -59.47 8.30
N ILE A 4 -22.42 -58.75 9.12
CA ILE A 4 -21.78 -57.48 8.72
C ILE A 4 -20.67 -57.75 7.69
N SER A 5 -19.92 -58.84 7.87
CA SER A 5 -18.88 -59.27 6.93
C SER A 5 -19.47 -59.58 5.54
N ASN A 6 -20.59 -60.30 5.50
CA ASN A 6 -21.23 -60.68 4.24
C ASN A 6 -21.86 -59.46 3.55
N PHE A 7 -22.50 -58.55 4.30
CA PHE A 7 -23.05 -57.32 3.76
C PHE A 7 -22.00 -56.38 3.15
N ILE A 8 -20.82 -56.28 3.78
CA ILE A 8 -19.69 -55.47 3.27
C ILE A 8 -19.09 -56.11 2.02
N SER A 9 -18.97 -57.43 1.98
CA SER A 9 -18.49 -58.19 0.81
C SER A 9 -19.39 -57.96 -0.41
N ASP A 10 -20.70 -58.12 -0.23
CA ASP A 10 -21.68 -58.06 -1.33
C ASP A 10 -21.90 -56.63 -1.88
N ASN A 11 -21.57 -55.59 -1.10
CA ASN A 11 -21.75 -54.18 -1.48
C ASN A 11 -20.44 -53.37 -1.60
N LYS A 12 -19.28 -54.05 -1.69
CA LYS A 12 -17.95 -53.43 -1.66
C LYS A 12 -17.75 -52.33 -2.71
N ASP A 13 -18.26 -52.52 -3.91
CA ASP A 13 -18.12 -51.55 -5.01
C ASP A 13 -18.94 -50.28 -4.74
N LEU A 14 -20.17 -50.43 -4.24
CA LEU A 14 -21.03 -49.32 -3.86
C LEU A 14 -20.42 -48.52 -2.69
N LEU A 15 -19.87 -49.20 -1.68
CA LEU A 15 -19.15 -48.56 -0.58
C LEU A 15 -17.92 -47.79 -1.06
N THR A 16 -17.17 -48.34 -2.01
CA THR A 16 -15.97 -47.69 -2.58
C THR A 16 -16.35 -46.40 -3.33
N ILE A 17 -17.45 -46.42 -4.09
CA ILE A 17 -17.97 -45.23 -4.78
C ILE A 17 -18.42 -44.17 -3.79
N ILE A 18 -19.14 -44.54 -2.74
CA ILE A 18 -19.61 -43.58 -1.71
C ILE A 18 -18.41 -42.95 -1.00
N VAL A 19 -17.46 -43.77 -0.53
CA VAL A 19 -16.26 -43.28 0.16
C VAL A 19 -15.43 -42.39 -0.75
N GLY A 20 -15.21 -42.80 -2.01
CA GLY A 20 -14.48 -42.00 -3.00
C GLY A 20 -15.17 -40.67 -3.30
N SER A 21 -16.49 -40.66 -3.41
CA SER A 21 -17.29 -39.45 -3.65
C SER A 21 -17.24 -38.50 -2.46
N VAL A 22 -17.39 -39.00 -1.23
CA VAL A 22 -17.28 -38.20 0.00
C VAL A 22 -15.86 -37.64 0.14
N ALA A 23 -14.83 -38.45 -0.06
CA ALA A 23 -13.44 -38.00 -0.02
C ALA A 23 -13.17 -36.91 -1.06
N GLY A 24 -13.67 -37.08 -2.29
CA GLY A 24 -13.58 -36.08 -3.35
C GLY A 24 -14.26 -34.76 -2.99
N LEU A 25 -15.46 -34.82 -2.41
CA LEU A 25 -16.18 -33.62 -1.94
C LEU A 25 -15.43 -32.90 -0.81
N VAL A 26 -14.89 -33.65 0.16
CA VAL A 26 -14.09 -33.07 1.26
C VAL A 26 -12.81 -32.43 0.73
N ALA A 27 -12.12 -33.08 -0.22
CA ALA A 27 -10.93 -32.55 -0.85
C ALA A 27 -11.22 -31.25 -1.62
N LEU A 28 -12.29 -31.23 -2.43
CA LEU A 28 -12.71 -30.04 -3.16
C LEU A 28 -13.09 -28.90 -2.21
N GLY A 29 -13.85 -29.19 -1.14
CA GLY A 29 -14.21 -28.20 -0.13
C GLY A 29 -12.99 -27.60 0.56
N THR A 30 -12.02 -28.44 0.93
CA THR A 30 -10.75 -28.00 1.53
C THR A 30 -9.94 -27.14 0.57
N PHE A 31 -9.87 -27.52 -0.70
CA PHE A 31 -9.15 -26.75 -1.72
C PHE A 31 -9.77 -25.36 -1.94
N ILE A 32 -11.09 -25.28 -2.03
CA ILE A 32 -11.81 -24.00 -2.16
C ILE A 32 -11.53 -23.12 -0.94
N LYS A 33 -11.61 -23.68 0.28
CA LYS A 33 -11.28 -22.94 1.51
C LYS A 33 -9.84 -22.41 1.49
N ALA A 34 -8.87 -23.22 1.06
CA ALA A 34 -7.47 -22.82 0.95
C ALA A 34 -7.28 -21.62 0.00
N ILE A 35 -8.00 -21.58 -1.12
CA ILE A 35 -7.97 -20.43 -2.05
C ILE A 35 -8.50 -19.16 -1.38
N PHE A 36 -9.62 -19.25 -0.65
CA PHE A 36 -10.18 -18.10 0.07
C PHE A 36 -9.24 -17.58 1.15
N GLU A 37 -8.66 -18.48 1.93
CA GLU A 37 -7.72 -18.15 2.99
C GLU A 37 -6.45 -17.50 2.42
N TYR A 38 -5.92 -18.02 1.31
CA TYR A 38 -4.79 -17.42 0.61
C TYR A 38 -5.07 -15.97 0.16
N ARG A 39 -6.27 -15.71 -0.37
CA ARG A 39 -6.70 -14.35 -0.74
C ARG A 39 -6.83 -13.43 0.46
N LEU A 40 -7.37 -13.92 1.58
CA LEU A 40 -7.50 -13.16 2.82
C LEU A 40 -6.13 -12.79 3.40
N GLN A 41 -5.20 -13.76 3.45
CA GLN A 41 -3.82 -13.53 3.87
C GLN A 41 -3.12 -12.47 2.99
N GLY A 42 -3.37 -12.47 1.68
CA GLY A 42 -2.85 -11.43 0.79
C GLY A 42 -3.30 -10.02 1.16
N ARG A 43 -4.58 -9.86 1.53
CA ARG A 43 -5.11 -8.56 2.01
C ARG A 43 -4.49 -8.15 3.34
N GLN A 44 -4.35 -9.09 4.27
CA GLN A 44 -3.73 -8.85 5.56
C GLN A 44 -2.26 -8.40 5.41
N LYS A 45 -1.46 -9.10 4.60
CA LYS A 45 -0.05 -8.75 4.35
C LYS A 45 0.10 -7.34 3.76
N ARG A 46 -0.84 -6.91 2.90
CA ARG A 46 -0.85 -5.54 2.36
C ARG A 46 -1.13 -4.50 3.46
N ALA A 47 -2.06 -4.79 4.37
CA ALA A 47 -2.37 -3.92 5.50
C ALA A 47 -1.19 -3.84 6.47
N GLU A 48 -0.53 -4.96 6.77
CA GLU A 48 0.68 -5.01 7.60
C GLU A 48 1.84 -4.22 6.98
N LEU A 49 2.05 -4.34 5.67
CA LEU A 49 3.07 -3.56 4.96
C LEU A 49 2.79 -2.05 5.03
N PHE A 50 1.53 -1.65 4.82
CA PHE A 50 1.12 -0.26 4.95
C PHE A 50 1.34 0.27 6.38
N ASP A 51 0.93 -0.49 7.40
CA ASP A 51 1.08 -0.10 8.79
C ASP A 51 2.56 -0.02 9.20
N LYS A 52 3.40 -0.92 8.67
CA LYS A 52 4.86 -0.84 8.84
C LYS A 52 5.38 0.51 8.31
N PHE A 53 5.08 0.87 7.06
CA PHE A 53 5.55 2.15 6.51
C PHE A 53 5.03 3.34 7.31
N ARG A 54 3.74 3.35 7.64
CA ARG A 54 3.12 4.40 8.44
C ARG A 54 3.77 4.53 9.82
N THR A 55 4.07 3.41 10.47
CA THR A 55 4.72 3.40 11.77
C THR A 55 6.14 3.95 11.65
N THR A 56 6.93 3.49 10.68
CA THR A 56 8.27 4.03 10.43
C THR A 56 8.25 5.54 10.20
N LEU A 57 7.29 6.08 9.43
CA LEU A 57 7.14 7.53 9.23
C LEU A 57 6.98 8.29 10.55
N LYS A 58 6.27 7.68 11.51
CA LYS A 58 5.88 8.29 12.79
C LYS A 58 6.85 8.05 13.93
N THR A 59 7.72 7.06 13.83
CA THR A 59 8.55 6.63 14.96
C THR A 59 10.04 6.66 14.67
N GLU A 60 10.46 6.59 13.41
CA GLU A 60 11.88 6.58 13.05
C GLU A 60 12.47 8.00 13.21
N PRO A 61 13.41 8.22 14.16
CA PRO A 61 13.86 9.58 14.51
C PRO A 61 14.47 10.34 13.33
N LYS A 62 15.18 9.65 12.44
CA LYS A 62 15.79 10.25 11.25
C LYS A 62 14.73 10.78 10.29
N ILE A 63 13.67 10.01 10.08
CA ILE A 63 12.57 10.39 9.19
C ILE A 63 11.76 11.53 9.81
N LEU A 64 11.45 11.44 11.10
CA LEU A 64 10.72 12.49 11.82
C LEU A 64 11.45 13.83 11.76
N ASN A 65 12.74 13.85 12.08
CA ASN A 65 13.55 15.06 12.08
C ASN A 65 13.61 15.70 10.69
N ILE A 66 13.83 14.90 9.65
CA ILE A 66 13.82 15.41 8.26
C ILE A 66 12.42 15.92 7.90
N SER A 67 11.35 15.18 8.25
CA SER A 67 9.97 15.57 7.94
C SER A 67 9.59 16.90 8.59
N SER A 68 9.97 17.13 9.85
CA SER A 68 9.69 18.40 10.54
C SER A 68 10.43 19.57 9.89
N LEU A 69 11.68 19.38 9.47
CA LEU A 69 12.47 20.43 8.81
C LEU A 69 12.05 20.67 7.35
N LEU A 70 11.30 19.75 6.73
CA LEU A 70 10.75 19.92 5.39
C LEU A 70 9.47 20.78 5.35
N GLU A 71 8.81 21.00 6.49
CA GLU A 71 7.58 21.82 6.59
C GLU A 71 7.80 23.28 6.19
N ASP A 72 9.02 23.79 6.37
CA ASP A 72 9.43 25.16 6.03
C ASP A 72 10.70 25.21 5.16
N ASP A 73 11.20 24.04 4.72
CA ASP A 73 12.50 23.93 4.01
C ASP A 73 13.62 24.56 4.85
N HIS A 74 13.73 24.20 6.14
CA HIS A 74 14.70 24.79 7.05
C HIS A 74 16.15 24.60 6.57
N GLU A 75 17.01 25.60 6.76
CA GLU A 75 18.43 25.54 6.35
C GLU A 75 19.22 24.40 7.03
N THR A 76 18.79 24.00 8.22
CA THR A 76 19.36 22.88 9.01
C THR A 76 19.35 21.57 8.23
N LEU A 77 18.47 21.40 7.23
CA LEU A 77 18.49 20.24 6.33
C LEU A 77 19.86 20.02 5.68
N ARG A 78 20.61 21.08 5.39
CA ARG A 78 21.96 20.99 4.79
C ARG A 78 22.98 20.37 5.74
N ALA A 79 22.83 20.66 7.03
CA ALA A 79 23.71 20.19 8.09
C ALA A 79 23.44 18.72 8.48
N ILE A 80 22.30 18.15 8.06
CA ILE A 80 22.00 16.73 8.29
C ILE A 80 23.00 15.87 7.50
N PRO A 81 23.59 14.84 8.15
CA PRO A 81 24.46 13.89 7.48
C PRO A 81 23.83 13.36 6.19
N ILE A 82 24.61 13.35 5.10
CA ILE A 82 24.10 12.94 3.78
C ILE A 82 23.50 11.52 3.80
N ILE A 83 24.05 10.64 4.65
CA ILE A 83 23.56 9.26 4.84
C ILE A 83 22.14 9.22 5.41
N ASP A 84 21.77 10.14 6.30
CA ASP A 84 20.43 10.20 6.87
C ASP A 84 19.43 10.77 5.86
N ARG A 85 19.87 11.72 5.01
CA ARG A 85 19.08 12.18 3.87
C ARG A 85 18.88 11.07 2.83
N TYR A 86 19.90 10.25 2.56
CA TYR A 86 19.75 9.06 1.72
C TYR A 86 18.83 8.00 2.34
N TYR A 87 18.88 7.81 3.66
CA TYR A 87 17.95 6.94 4.36
C TYR A 87 16.50 7.38 4.15
N PHE A 88 16.23 8.68 4.23
CA PHE A 88 14.91 9.24 3.93
C PHE A 88 14.47 8.98 2.48
N LEU A 89 15.36 9.20 1.50
CA LEU A 89 15.06 8.88 0.09
C LEU A 89 14.76 7.39 -0.09
N GLY A 90 15.61 6.52 0.46
CA GLY A 90 15.44 5.06 0.38
C GLY A 90 14.17 4.55 1.04
N TYR A 91 13.68 5.22 2.09
CA TYR A 91 12.37 4.95 2.68
C TYR A 91 11.23 5.19 1.67
N TYR A 92 11.24 6.33 0.97
CA TYR A 92 10.23 6.62 -0.05
C TYR A 92 10.37 5.76 -1.31
N GLU A 93 11.58 5.34 -1.66
CA GLU A 93 11.76 4.38 -2.76
C GLU A 93 11.15 3.01 -2.46
N GLN A 94 11.23 2.54 -1.22
CA GLN A 94 10.53 1.32 -0.81
C GLN A 94 9.01 1.46 -0.93
N ILE A 95 8.46 2.61 -0.56
CA ILE A 95 7.04 2.91 -0.76
C ILE A 95 6.69 2.94 -2.24
N ALA A 96 7.51 3.61 -3.06
CA ALA A 96 7.33 3.67 -4.51
C ALA A 96 7.31 2.26 -5.14
N ILE A 97 8.21 1.38 -4.73
CA ILE A 97 8.25 -0.03 -5.19
C ILE A 97 6.97 -0.76 -4.75
N ALA A 98 6.50 -0.56 -3.51
CA ALA A 98 5.27 -1.18 -3.01
C ALA A 98 4.02 -0.72 -3.80
N ILE A 99 3.98 0.53 -4.26
CA ILE A 99 2.91 1.03 -5.12
C ILE A 99 3.03 0.46 -6.53
N ASN A 100 4.22 0.49 -7.11
CA ASN A 100 4.47 -0.01 -8.47
C ASN A 100 4.17 -1.51 -8.61
N SER A 101 4.33 -2.28 -7.53
CA SER A 101 3.97 -3.70 -7.46
C SER A 101 2.50 -3.98 -7.13
N GLY A 102 1.68 -2.94 -6.92
CA GLY A 102 0.26 -3.06 -6.58
C GLY A 102 -0.01 -3.56 -5.15
N LEU A 103 1.01 -3.58 -4.28
CA LEU A 103 0.84 -3.93 -2.87
C LEU A 103 0.12 -2.82 -2.09
N ILE A 104 0.42 -1.57 -2.45
CA ILE A 104 -0.21 -0.38 -1.87
C ILE A 104 -0.95 0.38 -2.97
N ASP A 105 -2.18 0.77 -2.67
CA ASP A 105 -2.97 1.60 -3.58
C ASP A 105 -2.39 3.02 -3.65
N LYS A 106 -2.32 3.58 -4.86
CA LYS A 106 -1.70 4.88 -5.11
C LYS A 106 -2.44 6.04 -4.44
N ASP A 107 -3.77 5.99 -4.36
CA ASP A 107 -4.58 7.06 -3.77
C ASP A 107 -4.43 7.01 -2.23
N VAL A 108 -4.34 5.81 -1.64
CA VAL A 108 -4.01 5.62 -0.21
C VAL A 108 -2.59 6.11 0.09
N ALA A 109 -1.61 5.78 -0.75
CA ALA A 109 -0.24 6.22 -0.56
C ALA A 109 -0.09 7.73 -0.70
N HIS A 110 -0.82 8.36 -1.62
CA HIS A 110 -0.85 9.80 -1.75
C HIS A 110 -1.30 10.49 -0.48
N TYR A 111 -2.42 10.03 0.10
CA TYR A 111 -2.94 10.57 1.35
C TYR A 111 -1.94 10.47 2.51
N MET A 112 -1.21 9.35 2.64
CA MET A 112 -0.34 9.12 3.80
C MET A 112 1.09 9.62 3.61
N PHE A 113 1.65 9.49 2.41
CA PHE A 113 3.08 9.66 2.13
C PHE A 113 3.35 10.75 1.08
N GLY A 114 2.34 11.19 0.33
CA GLY A 114 2.52 12.13 -0.78
C GLY A 114 3.04 13.49 -0.35
N TYR A 115 2.54 14.03 0.77
CA TYR A 115 2.88 15.37 1.24
C TYR A 115 4.39 15.57 1.45
N PHE A 116 5.00 14.80 2.34
CA PHE A 116 6.44 14.94 2.64
C PHE A 116 7.34 14.53 1.47
N ALA A 117 6.89 13.62 0.60
CA ALA A 117 7.61 13.31 -0.63
C ALA A 117 7.69 14.51 -1.58
N LEU A 118 6.57 15.23 -1.76
CA LEU A 118 6.50 16.45 -2.56
C LEU A 118 7.33 17.57 -1.94
N ARG A 119 7.25 17.76 -0.62
CA ARG A 119 8.07 18.73 0.13
C ARG A 119 9.56 18.44 -0.04
N CYS A 120 9.98 17.18 0.13
CA CYS A 120 11.36 16.73 -0.08
C CYS A 120 11.83 17.01 -1.51
N TRP A 121 11.01 16.70 -2.52
CA TRP A 121 11.38 16.97 -3.89
C TRP A 121 11.59 18.47 -4.15
N ASN A 122 10.76 19.33 -3.57
CA ASN A 122 10.81 20.78 -3.82
C ASN A 122 11.80 21.55 -2.91
N SER A 123 12.24 20.94 -1.81
CA SER A 123 13.17 21.54 -0.84
C SER A 123 14.54 21.79 -1.44
N LYS A 124 15.02 23.03 -1.43
CA LYS A 124 16.39 23.31 -1.94
C LYS A 124 17.44 22.85 -0.94
N ASN A 125 17.15 22.95 0.35
CA ASN A 125 18.11 22.65 1.41
C ASN A 125 18.33 21.15 1.58
N PHE A 126 17.30 20.31 1.35
CA PHE A 126 17.43 18.87 1.39
C PHE A 126 18.40 18.33 0.32
N TRP A 127 18.35 18.89 -0.90
CA TRP A 127 19.18 18.44 -2.03
C TRP A 127 20.60 19.02 -2.03
N ASP A 128 20.98 19.82 -1.04
CA ASP A 128 22.31 20.40 -0.96
C ASP A 128 23.40 19.30 -0.91
N GLY A 129 24.34 19.32 -1.86
CA GLY A 129 25.34 18.25 -1.99
C GLY A 129 24.81 16.90 -2.50
N ILE A 130 23.54 16.81 -2.92
CA ILE A 130 22.95 15.62 -3.53
C ILE A 130 22.52 15.95 -4.97
N ASN A 131 23.02 15.19 -5.95
CA ASN A 131 22.57 15.34 -7.33
C ASN A 131 21.12 14.80 -7.50
N LYS A 132 20.14 15.69 -7.38
CA LYS A 132 18.70 15.42 -7.57
C LYS A 132 18.36 14.78 -8.93
N ASN A 133 19.12 15.09 -9.97
CA ASN A 133 18.90 14.57 -11.33
C ASN A 133 19.63 13.26 -11.61
N SER A 134 20.26 12.67 -10.60
CA SER A 134 20.94 11.38 -10.73
C SER A 134 19.96 10.25 -11.06
N TYR A 135 20.44 9.29 -11.85
CA TYR A 135 19.67 8.08 -12.19
C TYR A 135 19.19 7.30 -10.96
N TYR A 136 19.98 7.32 -9.87
CA TYR A 136 19.64 6.63 -8.62
C TYR A 136 18.30 7.07 -8.04
N TRP A 137 17.87 8.33 -8.27
CA TRP A 137 16.62 8.86 -7.73
C TRP A 137 15.46 8.82 -8.73
N SER A 138 15.61 8.08 -9.84
CA SER A 138 14.58 7.99 -10.87
C SER A 138 13.28 7.33 -10.38
N VAL A 139 13.37 6.36 -9.46
CA VAL A 139 12.21 5.71 -8.84
C VAL A 139 11.48 6.71 -7.93
N PHE A 140 12.22 7.39 -7.06
CA PHE A 140 11.66 8.45 -6.22
C PHE A 140 11.02 9.56 -7.05
N LYS A 141 11.68 10.03 -8.11
CA LYS A 141 11.13 11.04 -9.03
C LYS A 141 9.79 10.61 -9.63
N LYS A 142 9.70 9.39 -10.17
CA LYS A 142 8.45 8.86 -10.74
C LYS A 142 7.33 8.78 -9.69
N PHE A 143 7.68 8.41 -8.46
CA PHE A 143 6.75 8.41 -7.35
C PHE A 143 6.23 9.83 -7.07
N VAL A 144 7.12 10.82 -6.92
CA VAL A 144 6.76 12.22 -6.72
C VAL A 144 5.89 12.74 -7.86
N ASP A 145 6.24 12.49 -9.11
CA ASP A 145 5.44 12.90 -10.29
C ASP A 145 4.02 12.31 -10.23
N THR A 146 3.91 11.06 -9.75
CA THR A 146 2.61 10.41 -9.55
C THR A 146 1.81 11.08 -8.44
N MET A 147 2.46 11.41 -7.31
CA MET A 147 1.84 12.12 -6.21
C MET A 147 1.36 13.51 -6.64
N GLN A 148 2.17 14.27 -7.39
CA GLN A 148 1.79 15.59 -7.91
C GLN A 148 0.56 15.51 -8.83
N LYS A 149 0.46 14.48 -9.68
CA LYS A 149 -0.73 14.25 -10.53
C LYS A 149 -1.98 13.94 -9.70
N LEU A 150 -1.83 13.19 -8.61
CA LEU A 150 -2.91 12.90 -7.66
C LEU A 150 -3.38 14.17 -6.94
N GLU A 151 -2.44 14.98 -6.44
CA GLU A 151 -2.69 16.26 -5.78
C GLU A 151 -3.47 17.21 -6.70
N ASN A 152 -2.97 17.42 -7.93
CA ASN A 152 -3.61 18.30 -8.91
C ASN A 152 -5.02 17.84 -9.29
N ARG A 153 -5.25 16.53 -9.39
CA ARG A 153 -6.58 15.96 -9.65
C ARG A 153 -7.56 16.23 -8.50
N ASN A 154 -7.10 16.12 -7.26
CA ASN A 154 -7.95 16.37 -6.09
C ASN A 154 -8.28 17.86 -5.93
N ILE A 155 -7.30 18.75 -6.17
CA ILE A 155 -7.51 20.21 -6.20
C ILE A 155 -8.52 20.59 -7.29
N ASN A 156 -8.38 20.07 -8.51
CA ASN A 156 -9.31 20.36 -9.61
C ASN A 156 -10.73 19.86 -9.35
N LYS A 157 -10.89 18.68 -8.71
CA LYS A 157 -12.22 18.22 -8.28
C LYS A 157 -12.85 19.19 -7.28
N SER A 158 -12.09 19.67 -6.29
CA SER A 158 -12.55 20.66 -5.32
C SER A 158 -12.93 22.00 -5.98
N GLY A 159 -12.14 22.45 -6.95
CA GLY A 159 -12.44 23.66 -7.74
C GLY A 159 -13.72 23.53 -8.57
N LEU A 160 -13.90 22.39 -9.25
CA LEU A 160 -15.12 22.08 -10.01
C LEU A 160 -16.34 21.95 -9.09
N THR A 161 -16.25 21.26 -7.96
CA THR A 161 -17.37 21.16 -7.02
C THR A 161 -17.75 22.54 -6.47
N LYS A 162 -16.77 23.37 -6.10
CA LYS A 162 -17.03 24.75 -5.67
C LYS A 162 -17.68 25.60 -6.77
N PHE A 163 -17.23 25.44 -8.01
CA PHE A 163 -17.79 26.13 -9.17
C PHE A 163 -19.23 25.68 -9.47
N TRP A 164 -19.52 24.38 -9.42
CA TRP A 164 -20.86 23.83 -9.57
C TRP A 164 -21.78 24.23 -8.41
N ASP A 165 -21.29 24.23 -7.17
CA ASP A 165 -22.03 24.70 -6.00
C ASP A 165 -22.37 26.19 -6.13
N ALA A 166 -21.43 27.01 -6.62
CA ALA A 166 -21.64 28.44 -6.90
C ALA A 166 -22.66 28.67 -8.04
N LEU A 167 -22.62 27.87 -9.10
CA LEU A 167 -23.55 27.98 -10.24
C LEU A 167 -24.96 27.48 -9.94
N THR A 168 -25.08 26.43 -9.12
CA THR A 168 -26.38 25.80 -8.84
C THR A 168 -27.07 26.36 -7.60
N GLY A 169 -26.46 27.35 -6.93
CA GLY A 169 -26.99 27.96 -5.69
C GLY A 169 -27.12 26.97 -4.54
N ARG A 170 -26.49 25.80 -4.62
CA ARG A 170 -26.55 24.75 -3.61
C ARG A 170 -25.48 25.05 -2.57
N SER A 171 -25.81 25.88 -1.58
CA SER A 171 -24.96 26.03 -0.41
C SER A 171 -24.94 24.69 0.34
N ASN A 172 -23.83 23.97 0.25
CA ASN A 172 -23.59 22.84 1.13
C ASN A 172 -23.27 23.38 2.52
N PHE A 173 -24.32 23.67 3.27
CA PHE A 173 -24.27 23.61 4.73
C PHE A 173 -23.96 22.16 5.10
N LYS A 174 -22.80 21.90 5.70
CA LYS A 174 -22.63 20.84 6.71
C LYS A 174 -21.33 21.07 7.48
N TYR A 175 -21.50 20.98 8.80
CA TYR A 175 -20.58 21.17 9.92
C TYR A 175 -19.24 20.46 9.78
#